data_AF-A0A9E5ARE2-F1
#
_entry.id   AF-A0A9E5ARE2-F1
#
_cell.length_a   1.000
_cell.length_b   1.000
_cell.length_c   1.000
_cell.angle_alpha   90.00
_cell.angle_beta   90.00
_cell.angle_gamma   90.00
#
_symmetry.space_group_name_H-M   'P 1'
#
loop_
_entity.id
_entity.type
_entity.pdbx_description
1 polymer ?
#
loop_
_entity_poly.entity_id
_entity_poly.type
_entity_poly.pdbx_seq_one_letter_code
_entity_poly.pdbx_strand_id
1 'polypeptide(L)'
;MTELGAHIVDSVIPAVPVRQYVLTFPAHIRYVLAWNSEFRNWVLAAIIRALEKHYVDQALAAGAVDPQFAAISVLQRFDGALRIFPHWHILAVDGVWHRTAESLIFLPAPRLYTELVADLLADIAKRVTRQADRFFAKRADADGKVGPADPVMANLAQYSLFGPQELERAAPPAVTGSSSRPKMKSRNCVDLDGFNLQAEVRIHEVARERLEHLVRYVCRPVIAAKRLEAVGGA
;
A
#
# COMPACT_ATOMS: atom_id res chain seq x y z
N MET A 1 8.24 -12.93 15.64
CA MET A 1 7.10 -12.17 15.06
C MET A 1 6.42 -11.29 16.11
N THR A 2 6.06 -11.86 17.26
CA THR A 2 5.61 -11.12 18.45
C THR A 2 6.60 -10.04 18.88
N GLU A 3 7.91 -10.36 18.93
CA GLU A 3 8.96 -9.41 19.31
C GLU A 3 9.10 -8.22 18.35
N LEU A 4 8.98 -8.43 17.04
CA LEU A 4 8.99 -7.34 16.06
C LEU A 4 7.77 -6.43 16.22
N GLY A 5 6.61 -7.00 16.54
CA GLY A 5 5.39 -6.25 16.81
C GLY A 5 5.53 -5.34 18.03
N ALA A 6 5.97 -5.90 19.16
CA ALA A 6 6.22 -5.15 20.38
C ALA A 6 7.27 -4.05 20.16
N HIS A 7 8.41 -4.37 19.52
CA HIS A 7 9.46 -3.40 19.24
C HIS A 7 8.98 -2.22 18.37
N ILE A 8 8.22 -2.48 17.31
CA ILE A 8 7.67 -1.40 16.46
C ILE A 8 6.76 -0.49 17.29
N VAL A 9 5.92 -1.05 18.16
CA VAL A 9 5.06 -0.25 19.02
C VAL A 9 5.90 0.53 20.02
N ASP A 10 6.72 -0.13 20.82
CA ASP A 10 7.37 0.46 21.99
C ASP A 10 8.55 1.37 21.64
N SER A 11 9.23 1.13 20.52
CA SER A 11 10.47 1.84 20.17
C SER A 11 10.39 2.68 18.88
N VAL A 12 9.39 2.46 18.01
CA VAL A 12 9.30 3.15 16.72
C VAL A 12 8.10 4.08 16.62
N ILE A 13 6.91 3.62 17.01
CA ILE A 13 5.69 4.41 16.93
C ILE A 13 5.45 5.14 18.27
N PRO A 14 5.60 6.47 18.34
CA PRO A 14 5.34 7.22 19.56
C PRO A 14 3.85 7.16 19.96
N ALA A 15 3.51 7.69 21.13
CA ALA A 15 2.13 7.77 21.61
C ALA A 15 1.35 8.86 20.84
N VAL A 16 1.03 8.58 19.57
CA VAL A 16 0.23 9.42 18.67
C VAL A 16 -0.84 8.57 17.97
N PRO A 17 -1.94 9.15 17.49
CA PRO A 17 -2.89 8.46 16.63
C PRO A 17 -2.23 7.83 15.40
N VAL A 18 -2.67 6.62 15.02
CA VAL A 18 -2.19 5.91 13.83
C VAL A 18 -3.37 5.52 12.96
N ARG A 19 -3.22 5.69 11.64
CA ARG A 19 -4.18 5.25 10.64
C ARG A 19 -3.57 4.16 9.76
N GLN A 20 -4.33 3.10 9.55
CA GLN A 20 -3.98 2.09 8.56
C GLN A 20 -4.57 2.49 7.20
N TYR A 21 -3.72 2.52 6.19
CA TYR A 21 -4.13 2.51 4.79
C TYR A 21 -3.83 1.14 4.18
N VAL A 22 -4.79 0.54 3.48
CA VAL A 22 -4.59 -0.68 2.70
C VAL A 22 -4.83 -0.34 1.23
N LEU A 23 -3.80 -0.53 0.40
CA LEU A 23 -3.83 -0.19 -1.01
C LEU A 23 -3.60 -1.44 -1.87
N THR A 24 -4.56 -1.72 -2.75
CA THR A 24 -4.45 -2.75 -3.80
C THR A 24 -4.46 -2.10 -5.17
N PHE A 25 -3.93 -2.81 -6.17
CA PHE A 25 -3.68 -2.28 -7.51
C PHE A 25 -4.34 -3.12 -8.59
N PRO A 26 -4.52 -2.58 -9.80
CA PRO A 26 -4.91 -3.35 -10.97
C PRO A 26 -3.95 -4.52 -11.24
N ALA A 27 -4.45 -5.58 -11.87
CA ALA A 27 -3.71 -6.83 -12.04
C ALA A 27 -2.38 -6.67 -12.81
N HIS A 28 -2.34 -5.86 -13.87
CA HIS A 28 -1.13 -5.59 -14.65
C HIS A 28 -0.05 -4.85 -13.82
N ILE A 29 -0.45 -3.96 -12.89
CA ILE A 29 0.48 -3.30 -11.95
C ILE A 29 0.96 -4.32 -10.91
N ARG A 30 0.05 -5.13 -10.35
CA ARG A 30 0.40 -6.21 -9.41
C ARG A 30 1.41 -7.18 -10.01
N TYR A 31 1.30 -7.49 -11.29
CA TYR A 31 2.27 -8.33 -12.00
C TYR A 31 3.68 -7.74 -11.93
N VAL A 32 3.86 -6.48 -12.28
CA VAL A 32 5.18 -5.82 -12.22
C VAL A 32 5.70 -5.72 -10.78
N LEU A 33 4.81 -5.37 -9.83
CA LEU A 33 5.15 -5.27 -8.40
C LEU A 33 5.66 -6.59 -7.81
N ALA A 34 5.27 -7.74 -8.36
CA ALA A 34 5.68 -9.04 -7.85
C ALA A 34 7.19 -9.27 -7.96
N TRP A 35 7.82 -8.77 -9.03
CA TRP A 35 9.22 -9.10 -9.36
C TRP A 35 10.13 -7.89 -9.51
N ASN A 36 9.63 -6.72 -9.89
CA ASN A 36 10.48 -5.55 -10.16
C ASN A 36 10.66 -4.64 -8.93
N SER A 37 11.87 -4.59 -8.36
CA SER A 37 12.19 -3.78 -7.17
C SER A 37 12.18 -2.27 -7.43
N GLU A 38 12.70 -1.83 -8.57
CA GLU A 38 12.73 -0.41 -8.94
C GLU A 38 11.31 0.15 -9.06
N PHE A 39 10.43 -0.57 -9.74
CA PHE A 39 9.02 -0.22 -9.87
C PHE A 39 8.31 -0.21 -8.51
N ARG A 40 8.56 -1.21 -7.64
CA ARG A 40 8.05 -1.21 -6.26
C ARG A 40 8.45 0.06 -5.50
N ASN A 41 9.71 0.49 -5.61
CA ASN A 41 10.21 1.69 -4.92
C ASN A 41 9.55 2.96 -5.47
N TRP A 42 9.35 3.07 -6.78
CA TRP A 42 8.63 4.21 -7.37
C TRP A 42 7.18 4.28 -6.95
N VAL A 43 6.48 3.13 -6.92
CA VAL A 43 5.09 3.03 -6.47
C VAL A 43 4.99 3.39 -4.99
N LEU A 44 5.86 2.84 -4.13
CA LEU A 44 5.89 3.19 -2.72
C LEU A 44 6.12 4.69 -2.52
N ALA A 45 7.09 5.29 -3.22
CA ALA A 45 7.35 6.71 -3.14
C ALA A 45 6.15 7.55 -3.65
N ALA A 46 5.40 7.09 -4.65
CA ALA A 46 4.18 7.75 -5.09
C ALA A 46 3.09 7.74 -4.01
N ILE A 47 2.92 6.61 -3.32
CA ILE A 47 1.95 6.45 -2.22
C ILE A 47 2.32 7.35 -1.03
N ILE A 48 3.57 7.26 -0.57
CA ILE A 48 4.04 8.05 0.58
C ILE A 48 3.93 9.55 0.30
N ARG A 49 4.32 10.02 -0.90
CA ARG A 49 4.18 11.45 -1.25
C ARG A 49 2.72 11.93 -1.31
N ALA A 50 1.79 11.07 -1.73
CA ALA A 50 0.36 11.43 -1.74
C ALA A 50 -0.21 11.51 -0.31
N LEU A 51 0.17 10.56 0.56
CA LEU A 51 -0.20 10.57 1.97
C LEU A 51 0.41 11.77 2.71
N GLU A 52 1.71 11.99 2.54
CA GLU A 52 2.43 13.12 3.11
C GLU A 52 1.78 14.44 2.69
N LYS A 53 1.54 14.63 1.38
CA LYS A 53 0.83 15.81 0.87
C LYS A 53 -0.53 15.98 1.55
N HIS A 54 -1.33 14.92 1.67
CA HIS A 54 -2.64 14.96 2.32
C HIS A 54 -2.56 15.47 3.76
N TYR A 55 -1.61 14.97 4.56
CA TYR A 55 -1.45 15.40 5.96
C TYR A 55 -0.82 16.79 6.09
N VAL A 56 0.22 17.07 5.30
CA VAL A 56 0.95 18.35 5.31
C VAL A 56 0.05 19.50 4.88
N ASP A 57 -0.74 19.35 3.80
CA ASP A 57 -1.64 20.42 3.35
C ASP A 57 -2.65 20.82 4.43
N GLN A 58 -3.23 19.82 5.12
CA GLN A 58 -4.19 20.06 6.21
C GLN A 58 -3.52 20.78 7.40
N ALA A 59 -2.29 20.39 7.74
CA ALA A 59 -1.54 21.01 8.82
C ALA A 59 -1.13 22.45 8.48
N LEU A 60 -0.67 22.71 7.25
CA LEU A 60 -0.35 24.05 6.78
C LEU A 60 -1.58 24.96 6.80
N ALA A 61 -2.74 24.45 6.36
CA ALA A 61 -4.02 25.17 6.45
C ALA A 61 -4.43 25.48 7.91
N ALA A 62 -3.98 24.68 8.87
CA ALA A 62 -4.15 24.91 10.30
C ALA A 62 -3.03 25.77 10.94
N GLY A 63 -2.10 26.30 10.14
CA GLY A 63 -1.03 27.19 10.60
C GLY A 63 0.24 26.48 11.11
N ALA A 64 0.40 25.19 10.84
CA ALA A 64 1.63 24.47 11.17
C ALA A 64 2.85 25.03 10.40
N VAL A 65 4.01 25.06 11.06
CA VAL A 65 5.29 25.48 10.46
C VAL A 65 6.19 24.26 10.29
N ASP A 66 6.65 24.04 9.07
CA ASP A 66 7.52 22.91 8.70
C ASP A 66 6.96 21.53 9.14
N PRO A 67 5.74 21.16 8.72
CA PRO A 67 5.11 19.91 9.15
C PRO A 67 5.84 18.68 8.61
N GLN A 68 6.05 17.69 9.49
CA GLN A 68 6.76 16.45 9.23
C GLN A 68 5.81 15.26 9.37
N PHE A 69 5.74 14.45 8.32
CA PHE A 69 4.93 13.23 8.26
C PHE A 69 5.79 11.98 8.50
N ALA A 70 5.21 10.92 9.06
CA ALA A 70 5.87 9.62 9.19
C ALA A 70 4.91 8.46 8.92
N ALA A 71 5.44 7.38 8.34
CA ALA A 71 4.68 6.16 8.16
C ALA A 71 5.60 4.93 8.12
N ILE A 72 5.04 3.79 8.51
CA ILE A 72 5.64 2.47 8.29
C ILE A 72 4.91 1.80 7.13
N SER A 73 5.65 1.27 6.17
CA SER A 73 5.08 0.55 5.03
C SER A 73 5.41 -0.94 5.10
N VAL A 74 4.42 -1.78 4.82
CA VAL A 74 4.57 -3.23 4.74
C VAL A 74 3.92 -3.73 3.46
N LEU A 75 4.73 -4.33 2.59
CA LEU A 75 4.26 -4.96 1.35
C LEU A 75 3.91 -6.42 1.64
N GLN A 76 2.62 -6.76 1.57
CA GLN A 76 2.17 -8.14 1.51
C GLN A 76 2.11 -8.59 0.06
N ARG A 77 2.72 -9.74 -0.25
CA ARG A 77 2.87 -10.23 -1.62
C ARG A 77 1.81 -11.24 -2.05
N PHE A 78 1.03 -11.75 -1.11
CA PHE A 78 0.09 -12.85 -1.35
C PHE A 78 -1.26 -12.62 -0.69
N ASP A 79 -2.30 -13.23 -1.25
CA ASP A 79 -3.61 -13.32 -0.62
C ASP A 79 -3.72 -14.56 0.29
N GLY A 80 -4.90 -14.76 0.89
CA GLY A 80 -5.15 -15.90 1.78
C GLY A 80 -5.10 -17.27 1.11
N ALA A 81 -5.11 -17.32 -0.22
CA ALA A 81 -4.97 -18.53 -1.03
C ALA A 81 -3.55 -18.69 -1.60
N LEU A 82 -2.58 -17.91 -1.10
CA LEU A 82 -1.19 -17.90 -1.55
C LEU A 82 -0.99 -17.50 -3.02
N ARG A 83 -1.99 -16.85 -3.63
CA ARG A 83 -1.82 -16.26 -4.96
C ARG A 83 -1.05 -14.96 -4.85
N ILE A 84 -0.23 -14.65 -5.85
CA ILE A 84 0.42 -13.35 -6.01
C ILE A 84 -0.63 -12.25 -5.94
N PHE A 85 -0.54 -11.44 -4.90
CA PHE A 85 -1.41 -10.30 -4.66
C PHE A 85 -0.66 -9.19 -3.92
N PRO A 86 0.33 -8.52 -4.57
CA PRO A 86 1.02 -7.38 -3.97
C PRO A 86 0.05 -6.29 -3.55
N HIS A 87 0.05 -5.96 -2.26
CA HIS A 87 -0.72 -4.87 -1.67
C HIS A 87 0.05 -4.27 -0.50
N TRP A 88 -0.13 -2.97 -0.27
CA TRP A 88 0.52 -2.29 0.84
C TRP A 88 -0.44 -2.13 2.01
N HIS A 89 0.09 -2.39 3.19
CA HIS A 89 -0.39 -1.80 4.42
C HIS A 89 0.56 -0.65 4.79
N ILE A 90 0.01 0.55 4.99
CA ILE A 90 0.74 1.71 5.50
C ILE A 90 0.16 2.06 6.86
N LEU A 91 1.00 2.11 7.88
CA LEU A 91 0.66 2.66 9.19
C LEU A 91 1.20 4.09 9.24
N ALA A 92 0.32 5.04 8.92
CA ALA A 92 0.63 6.46 8.94
C ALA A 92 0.33 7.04 10.33
N VAL A 93 1.16 7.95 10.81
CA VAL A 93 0.75 8.80 11.94
C VAL A 93 -0.42 9.67 11.46
N ASP A 94 -1.51 9.69 12.21
CA ASP A 94 -2.75 10.36 11.77
C ASP A 94 -2.70 11.85 12.13
N GLY A 95 -1.73 12.55 11.54
CA GLY A 95 -1.34 13.92 11.84
C GLY A 95 0.08 14.21 11.36
N VAL A 96 0.69 15.26 11.88
CA VAL A 96 2.08 15.65 11.60
C VAL A 96 2.75 16.15 12.86
N TRP A 97 4.07 16.18 12.88
CA TRP A 97 4.80 17.02 13.83
C TRP A 97 5.07 18.38 13.20
N HIS A 98 5.03 19.44 13.98
CA HIS A 98 5.48 20.75 13.52
C HIS A 98 6.35 21.42 14.59
N ARG A 99 7.26 22.28 14.14
CA ARG A 99 8.22 22.93 15.04
C ARG A 99 7.63 24.21 15.60
N THR A 100 7.73 24.36 16.91
CA THR A 100 7.57 25.65 17.61
C THR A 100 8.95 26.16 18.02
N ALA A 101 9.00 27.38 18.57
CA ALA A 101 10.27 27.94 19.09
C ALA A 101 10.89 27.07 20.20
N GLU A 102 10.07 26.30 20.92
CA GLU A 102 10.46 25.64 22.18
C GLU A 102 10.38 24.11 22.10
N SER A 103 9.58 23.55 21.19
CA SER A 103 9.34 22.10 21.12
C SER A 103 8.83 21.60 19.77
N LEU A 104 8.91 20.28 19.57
CA LEU A 104 8.24 19.58 18.47
C LEU A 104 6.86 19.12 18.98
N ILE A 105 5.79 19.62 18.38
CA ILE A 105 4.42 19.32 18.80
C ILE A 105 3.74 18.46 17.73
N PHE A 106 3.03 17.42 18.16
CA PHE A 106 2.19 16.64 17.26
C PHE A 106 0.83 17.33 17.08
N LEU A 107 0.47 17.61 15.82
CA LEU A 107 -0.82 18.13 15.41
C LEU A 107 -1.63 16.98 14.79
N PRO A 108 -2.68 16.47 15.48
CA PRO A 108 -3.54 15.43 14.93
C PRO A 108 -4.27 15.92 13.68
N ALA A 109 -4.45 15.03 12.71
CA ALA A 109 -5.25 15.31 11.53
C ALA A 109 -6.73 15.45 11.90
N PRO A 110 -7.50 16.28 11.16
CA PRO A 110 -8.94 16.33 11.34
C PRO A 110 -9.58 15.00 10.90
N ARG A 111 -10.89 14.90 11.10
CA ARG A 111 -11.65 13.71 10.71
C ARG A 111 -11.48 13.41 9.22
N LEU A 112 -11.08 12.18 8.91
CA LEU A 112 -11.06 11.67 7.54
C LEU A 112 -12.47 11.33 7.05
N TYR A 113 -12.86 11.92 5.92
CA TYR A 113 -14.10 11.66 5.20
C TYR A 113 -13.85 10.80 3.95
N THR A 114 -14.86 10.04 3.51
CA THR A 114 -14.74 9.11 2.37
C THR A 114 -14.38 9.85 1.08
N GLU A 115 -14.84 11.09 0.92
CA GLU A 115 -14.54 11.97 -0.20
C GLU A 115 -13.04 12.28 -0.28
N LEU A 116 -12.41 12.58 0.87
CA LEU A 116 -10.95 12.78 0.93
C LEU A 116 -10.18 11.50 0.61
N VAL A 117 -10.72 10.33 0.96
CA VAL A 117 -10.13 9.03 0.55
C VAL A 117 -10.24 8.84 -0.96
N ALA A 118 -11.32 9.30 -1.59
CA ALA A 118 -11.48 9.25 -3.04
C ALA A 118 -10.47 10.16 -3.75
N ASP A 119 -10.27 11.38 -3.25
CA ASP A 119 -9.27 12.32 -3.79
C ASP A 119 -7.85 11.77 -3.63
N LEU A 120 -7.54 11.22 -2.45
CA LEU A 120 -6.26 10.58 -2.18
C LEU A 120 -6.02 9.39 -3.11
N LEU A 121 -7.03 8.52 -3.30
CA LEU A 121 -6.93 7.40 -4.23
C LEU A 121 -6.73 7.86 -5.67
N ALA A 122 -7.42 8.93 -6.10
CA ALA A 122 -7.26 9.51 -7.42
C ALA A 122 -5.84 10.07 -7.63
N ASP A 123 -5.25 10.76 -6.65
CA ASP A 123 -3.86 11.22 -6.75
C ASP A 123 -2.87 10.05 -6.81
N ILE A 124 -3.04 9.04 -5.95
CA ILE A 124 -2.21 7.83 -5.97
C ILE A 124 -2.31 7.12 -7.32
N ALA A 125 -3.53 6.86 -7.81
CA ALA A 125 -3.76 6.19 -9.08
C ALA A 125 -3.12 6.97 -10.22
N LYS A 126 -3.32 8.30 -10.29
CA LYS A 126 -2.69 9.16 -11.29
C LYS A 126 -1.15 9.08 -11.27
N ARG A 127 -0.54 9.11 -10.08
CA ARG A 127 0.92 9.02 -9.94
C ARG A 127 1.44 7.65 -10.35
N VAL A 128 0.77 6.58 -9.92
CA VAL A 128 1.18 5.20 -10.18
C VAL A 128 0.99 4.84 -11.65
N THR A 129 -0.16 5.17 -12.25
CA THR A 129 -0.41 4.96 -13.68
C THR A 129 0.62 5.67 -14.54
N ARG A 130 0.97 6.94 -14.24
CA ARG A 130 2.03 7.64 -14.96
C ARG A 130 3.40 6.94 -14.88
N GLN A 131 3.74 6.33 -13.75
CA GLN A 131 4.96 5.53 -13.63
C GLN A 131 4.87 4.20 -14.39
N ALA A 132 3.69 3.57 -14.35
CA ALA A 132 3.40 2.35 -15.10
C ALA A 132 3.53 2.60 -16.61
N ASP A 133 2.91 3.65 -17.14
CA ASP A 133 2.98 4.02 -18.56
C ASP A 133 4.43 4.22 -19.02
N ARG A 134 5.22 4.96 -18.24
CA ARG A 134 6.66 5.15 -18.51
C ARG A 134 7.44 3.83 -18.48
N PHE A 135 7.14 2.98 -17.50
CA PHE A 135 7.78 1.67 -17.35
C PHE A 135 7.47 0.74 -18.52
N PHE A 136 6.21 0.72 -18.98
CA PHE A 136 5.78 -0.10 -20.10
C PHE A 136 6.28 0.44 -21.43
N ALA A 137 6.26 1.76 -21.66
CA ALA A 137 6.81 2.38 -22.86
C ALA A 137 8.30 2.04 -23.05
N LYS A 138 9.12 2.22 -22.00
CA LYS A 138 10.55 1.88 -22.05
C LYS A 138 10.83 0.41 -22.39
N ARG A 139 9.91 -0.50 -22.05
CA ARG A 139 10.03 -1.94 -22.34
C ARG A 139 9.46 -2.33 -23.70
N ALA A 140 8.44 -1.62 -24.19
CA ALA A 140 7.99 -1.77 -25.57
C ALA A 140 9.13 -1.52 -26.55
N ASP A 141 10.00 -0.54 -26.24
CA ASP A 141 11.19 -0.21 -27.03
C ASP A 141 12.35 -1.25 -26.90
N ALA A 142 12.33 -2.10 -25.85
CA ALA A 142 13.41 -3.01 -25.48
C ALA A 142 12.95 -4.49 -25.50
N ASP A 143 12.53 -4.96 -26.67
CA ASP A 143 12.05 -6.32 -26.98
C ASP A 143 10.61 -6.65 -26.52
N GLY A 144 9.89 -5.72 -25.91
CA GLY A 144 8.45 -5.82 -25.60
C GLY A 144 8.08 -6.81 -24.47
N LYS A 145 9.04 -7.60 -23.97
CA LYS A 145 8.78 -8.60 -22.93
C LYS A 145 8.74 -7.97 -21.54
N VAL A 146 7.60 -8.10 -20.86
CA VAL A 146 7.44 -7.70 -19.46
C VAL A 146 7.33 -8.94 -18.59
N GLY A 147 8.33 -9.16 -17.75
CA GLY A 147 8.30 -10.25 -16.77
C GLY A 147 9.63 -10.43 -16.05
N PRO A 148 9.67 -11.34 -15.06
CA PRO A 148 10.90 -11.87 -14.50
C PRO A 148 11.86 -12.36 -15.60
N ALA A 149 13.16 -12.35 -15.33
CA ALA A 149 14.17 -12.88 -16.26
C ALA A 149 13.99 -14.38 -16.52
N ASP A 150 13.52 -15.13 -15.52
CA ASP A 150 13.18 -16.54 -15.64
C ASP A 150 11.77 -16.72 -16.25
N PRO A 151 11.65 -17.36 -17.43
CA PRO A 151 10.37 -17.60 -18.10
C PRO A 151 9.38 -18.45 -17.29
N VAL A 152 9.87 -19.39 -16.47
CA VAL A 152 9.03 -20.22 -15.60
C VAL A 152 8.39 -19.34 -14.53
N MET A 153 9.19 -18.47 -13.90
CA MET A 153 8.69 -17.51 -12.92
C MET A 153 7.71 -16.50 -13.53
N ALA A 154 7.92 -16.09 -14.78
CA ALA A 154 6.99 -15.25 -15.50
C ALA A 154 5.63 -15.94 -15.69
N ASN A 155 5.62 -17.18 -16.17
CA ASN A 155 4.40 -17.96 -16.39
C ASN A 155 3.65 -18.25 -15.08
N LEU A 156 4.37 -18.63 -14.01
CA LEU A 156 3.76 -18.84 -12.69
C LEU A 156 3.13 -17.55 -12.15
N ALA A 157 3.79 -16.40 -12.35
CA ALA A 157 3.25 -15.13 -11.91
C ALA A 157 2.01 -14.71 -12.70
N GLN A 158 2.00 -14.94 -14.01
CA GLN A 158 0.83 -14.71 -14.86
C GLN A 158 -0.33 -15.64 -14.46
N TYR A 159 -0.08 -16.94 -14.35
CA TYR A 159 -1.08 -17.93 -13.91
C TYR A 159 -1.70 -17.52 -12.58
N SER A 160 -0.87 -17.14 -11.60
CA SER A 160 -1.34 -16.77 -10.28
C SER A 160 -2.22 -15.51 -10.26
N LEU A 161 -2.00 -14.56 -11.17
CA LEU A 161 -2.70 -13.27 -11.19
C LEU A 161 -3.94 -13.26 -12.08
N PHE A 162 -3.88 -13.99 -13.20
CA PHE A 162 -4.88 -13.93 -14.26
C PHE A 162 -5.62 -15.26 -14.47
N GLY A 163 -5.13 -16.36 -13.89
CA GLY A 163 -5.68 -17.70 -14.08
C GLY A 163 -5.23 -18.36 -15.40
N PRO A 164 -5.68 -19.60 -15.65
CA PRO A 164 -5.24 -20.40 -16.80
C PRO A 164 -5.57 -19.78 -18.17
N GLN A 165 -6.68 -19.04 -18.23
CA GLN A 165 -7.28 -18.52 -19.48
C GLN A 165 -6.45 -17.40 -20.13
N GLU A 166 -5.56 -16.76 -19.37
CA GLU A 166 -4.78 -15.60 -19.84
C GLU A 166 -3.31 -15.95 -20.16
N LEU A 167 -2.88 -17.22 -20.02
CA LEU A 167 -1.52 -17.64 -20.41
C LEU A 167 -1.23 -17.54 -21.90
N GLU A 168 -2.26 -17.51 -22.75
CA GLU A 168 -2.09 -17.35 -24.20
C GLU A 168 -1.66 -15.92 -24.58
N ARG A 169 -1.75 -14.95 -23.64
CA ARG A 169 -1.34 -13.56 -23.85
C ARG A 169 0.07 -13.31 -23.31
N ALA A 170 0.99 -13.01 -24.21
CA ALA A 170 2.39 -12.70 -23.88
C ALA A 170 2.59 -11.45 -23.00
N ALA A 171 1.57 -10.61 -22.86
CA ALA A 171 1.60 -9.41 -22.02
C ALA A 171 0.27 -9.24 -21.26
N PRO A 172 0.31 -8.73 -20.01
CA PRO A 172 -0.91 -8.35 -19.32
C PRO A 172 -1.65 -7.28 -20.15
N PRO A 173 -2.99 -7.32 -20.22
CA PRO A 173 -3.74 -6.39 -21.05
C PRO A 173 -3.44 -4.95 -20.65
N ALA A 174 -3.13 -4.11 -21.65
CA ALA A 174 -3.01 -2.68 -21.46
C ALA A 174 -4.36 -2.13 -20.95
N VAL A 175 -4.31 -1.25 -19.96
CA VAL A 175 -5.53 -0.57 -19.51
C VAL A 175 -5.95 0.40 -20.59
N THR A 176 -7.09 0.14 -21.21
CA THR A 176 -7.83 1.16 -21.94
C THR A 176 -8.29 2.18 -20.91
N GLY A 177 -7.81 3.41 -21.03
CA GLY A 177 -8.13 4.51 -20.12
C GLY A 177 -9.62 4.82 -20.16
N SER A 178 -10.40 4.18 -19.29
CA SER A 178 -11.70 4.69 -18.89
C SER A 178 -11.45 5.69 -17.79
N SER A 179 -11.84 6.95 -17.98
CA SER A 179 -11.85 7.95 -16.92
C SER A 179 -12.98 7.66 -15.93
N SER A 180 -12.87 6.56 -15.20
CA SER A 180 -13.89 6.17 -14.24
C SER A 180 -13.93 7.16 -13.07
N ARG A 181 -15.13 7.38 -12.54
CA ARG A 181 -15.28 8.09 -11.26
C ARG A 181 -14.98 7.14 -10.09
N PRO A 182 -14.39 7.61 -8.99
CA PRO A 182 -14.20 6.81 -7.79
C PRO A 182 -15.53 6.26 -7.25
N LYS A 183 -15.54 4.98 -6.87
CA LYS A 183 -16.70 4.26 -6.34
C LYS A 183 -16.52 4.07 -4.84
N MET A 184 -17.39 4.68 -4.04
CA MET A 184 -17.43 4.50 -2.59
C MET A 184 -18.01 3.11 -2.27
N LYS A 185 -17.22 2.23 -1.66
CA LYS A 185 -17.63 0.85 -1.32
C LYS A 185 -18.20 0.77 0.10
N SER A 186 -17.58 1.49 1.03
CA SER A 186 -18.00 1.64 2.42
C SER A 186 -17.32 2.88 3.02
N ARG A 187 -17.45 3.08 4.34
CA ARG A 187 -16.80 4.18 5.05
C ARG A 187 -15.29 4.14 4.83
N ASN A 188 -14.73 5.20 4.25
CA ASN A 188 -13.30 5.32 3.97
C ASN A 188 -12.72 4.16 3.13
N CYS A 189 -13.54 3.55 2.26
CA CYS A 189 -13.14 2.51 1.33
C CYS A 189 -13.60 2.88 -0.08
N VAL A 190 -12.63 3.11 -0.97
CA VAL A 190 -12.89 3.62 -2.33
C VAL A 190 -12.19 2.74 -3.36
N ASP A 191 -12.85 2.54 -4.49
CA ASP A 191 -12.35 1.83 -5.66
C ASP A 191 -12.26 2.78 -6.87
N LEU A 192 -11.18 2.69 -7.64
CA LEU A 192 -10.96 3.49 -8.85
C LEU A 192 -10.12 2.69 -9.84
N ASP A 193 -10.70 2.28 -10.96
CA ASP A 193 -9.99 1.58 -12.06
C ASP A 193 -9.15 0.36 -11.62
N GLY A 194 -9.63 -0.39 -10.63
CA GLY A 194 -8.93 -1.55 -10.08
C GLY A 194 -7.90 -1.21 -8.99
N PHE A 195 -7.68 0.07 -8.69
CA PHE A 195 -7.09 0.49 -7.43
C PHE A 195 -8.15 0.47 -6.33
N ASN A 196 -7.79 0.05 -5.13
CA ASN A 196 -8.66 0.12 -3.95
C ASN A 196 -7.88 0.66 -2.77
N LEU A 197 -8.45 1.65 -2.06
CA LEU A 197 -7.87 2.25 -0.86
C LEU A 197 -8.85 2.12 0.30
N GLN A 198 -8.39 1.52 1.39
CA GLN A 198 -9.12 1.40 2.65
C GLN A 198 -8.39 2.17 3.73
N ALA A 199 -9.08 3.07 4.43
CA ALA A 199 -8.51 3.96 5.44
C ALA A 199 -9.38 4.05 6.72
N GLU A 200 -10.22 3.04 6.94
CA GLU A 200 -11.22 3.02 8.01
C GLU A 200 -10.60 2.85 9.41
N VAL A 201 -9.53 2.05 9.52
CA VAL A 201 -8.92 1.71 10.81
C VAL A 201 -8.05 2.86 11.30
N ARG A 202 -8.49 3.46 12.43
CA ARG A 202 -7.73 4.45 13.21
C ARG A 202 -7.55 3.94 14.64
N ILE A 203 -6.34 4.03 15.15
CA ILE A 203 -5.98 3.69 16.53
C ILE A 203 -5.62 4.98 17.27
N HIS A 204 -6.20 5.17 18.45
CA HIS A 204 -5.92 6.30 19.33
C HIS A 204 -4.58 6.11 20.04
N GLU A 205 -3.90 7.19 20.43
CA GLU A 205 -2.56 7.18 21.04
C GLU A 205 -2.45 6.31 22.31
N VAL A 206 -3.53 6.23 23.09
CA VAL A 206 -3.60 5.44 24.33
C VAL A 206 -3.85 3.96 24.08
N ALA A 207 -4.33 3.58 22.90
CA ALA A 207 -4.77 2.21 22.58
C ALA A 207 -3.60 1.33 22.11
N ARG A 208 -2.52 1.29 22.90
CA ARG A 208 -1.23 0.66 22.57
C ARG A 208 -1.35 -0.84 22.26
N GLU A 209 -2.15 -1.58 23.03
CA GLU A 209 -2.41 -3.00 22.76
C GLU A 209 -3.11 -3.24 21.41
N ARG A 210 -4.06 -2.34 21.05
CA ARG A 210 -4.73 -2.42 19.73
C ARG A 210 -3.76 -2.09 18.60
N LEU A 211 -2.87 -1.14 18.80
CA LEU A 211 -1.80 -0.82 17.85
C LEU A 211 -0.88 -2.04 17.67
N GLU A 212 -0.50 -2.70 18.75
CA GLU A 212 0.35 -3.90 18.68
C GLU A 212 -0.34 -5.04 17.94
N HIS A 213 -1.61 -5.28 18.21
CA HIS A 213 -2.38 -6.28 17.46
C HIS A 213 -2.41 -5.94 15.96
N LEU A 214 -2.61 -4.67 15.60
CA LEU A 214 -2.58 -4.21 14.22
C LEU A 214 -1.20 -4.42 13.57
N VAL A 215 -0.12 -4.05 14.26
CA VAL A 215 1.26 -4.25 13.78
C VAL A 215 1.55 -5.73 13.58
N ARG A 216 1.21 -6.60 14.53
CA ARG A 216 1.36 -8.05 14.41
C ARG A 216 0.55 -8.62 13.24
N TYR A 217 -0.66 -8.10 13.00
CA TYR A 217 -1.49 -8.49 11.86
C TYR A 217 -0.85 -8.09 10.53
N VAL A 218 -0.36 -6.85 10.43
CA VAL A 218 0.24 -6.32 9.20
C VAL A 218 1.58 -6.99 8.88
N CYS A 219 2.43 -7.19 9.89
CA CYS A 219 3.77 -7.77 9.76
C CYS A 219 3.76 -9.31 9.71
N ARG A 220 2.59 -9.94 9.60
CA ARG A 220 2.47 -11.41 9.59
C ARG A 220 3.28 -12.05 8.46
N PRO A 221 3.88 -13.24 8.69
CA PRO A 221 4.48 -14.01 7.62
C PRO A 221 3.39 -14.45 6.63
N VAL A 222 3.82 -14.77 5.42
CA VAL A 222 2.96 -15.27 4.35
C VAL A 222 2.19 -16.52 4.79
N ILE A 223 2.86 -17.40 5.54
CA ILE A 223 2.26 -18.60 6.10
C ILE A 223 2.16 -18.43 7.61
N ALA A 224 0.93 -18.43 8.14
CA ALA A 224 0.73 -18.43 9.57
C ALA A 224 1.18 -19.79 10.13
N ALA A 225 2.17 -19.80 11.04
CA ALA A 225 2.68 -21.05 11.64
C ALA A 225 1.57 -21.91 12.27
N LYS A 226 0.52 -21.28 12.83
CA LYS A 226 -0.68 -21.95 13.35
C LYS A 226 -1.55 -22.68 12.30
N ARG A 227 -1.27 -22.47 11.01
CA ARG A 227 -1.91 -23.15 9.87
C ARG A 227 -1.03 -24.24 9.27
N LEU A 228 0.17 -24.45 9.80
CA LEU A 228 1.04 -25.54 9.43
C LEU A 228 0.79 -26.70 10.39
N GLU A 229 0.51 -27.87 9.82
CA GLU A 229 0.47 -29.14 10.52
C GLU A 229 1.54 -30.04 9.94
N ALA A 230 2.22 -30.81 10.80
CA ALA A 230 3.15 -31.82 10.32
C ALA A 230 2.33 -32.93 9.68
N VAL A 231 2.51 -33.15 8.38
CA VAL A 231 1.99 -34.35 7.72
C VAL A 231 2.93 -35.48 8.13
N GLY A 232 2.44 -36.41 8.95
CA GLY A 232 3.22 -37.49 9.55
C GLY A 232 4.05 -38.24 8.50
N GLY A 233 5.36 -38.34 8.73
CA GLY A 233 6.23 -39.27 8.03
C GLY A 233 6.11 -40.66 8.67
N ALA A 234 5.94 -41.67 7.83
CA ALA A 234 6.22 -43.07 8.17
C ALA A 234 7.73 -43.27 8.38
#